data_AF-A0A671TQV5-F1
#
_entry.id   AF-A0A671TQV5-F1
#
_cell.length_a   1.000
_cell.length_b   1.000
_cell.length_c   1.000
_cell.angle_alpha   90.00
_cell.angle_beta   90.00
_cell.angle_gamma   90.00
#
_symmetry.space_group_name_H-M   'P 1'
#
loop_
_entity.id
_entity.type
_entity.pdbx_description
1 polymer ?
#
loop_
_entity_poly.entity_id
_entity_poly.type
_entity_poly.pdbx_seq_one_letter_code
_entity_poly.pdbx_strand_id
1 'polypeptide(L)'
;MVKIRPLLSALVNQRLTLERKGDFSRFRCTMTEAVRDEQTAKQLKRANEENEDSAEKDQAAKRIKADGEHTEDEKKYPKKKVALLMAYCGKGYYGMQRNPSASQFRTIEDDLVTALIKSGCIPENHGQDMKKTSFQRCARTDKGVSAAGQVVSLKVWMIEDVMEKINEHLPPQIRVLGLKRVTQSFNSKNNCDARTYSYMLPTVAFAPKDYDTGNIAAFRLEPDTLQRLNHLFSLYKGTHNFHNFTSQKAPSDPSARRYITEMSCGEPFIRSSTEFAVITVRGQSFMMHQIRKMIGLVIAVIKGYAKEDVMERSWGQAKVDVPKAPGLGLVLERVHFDRYNKRFGGDGLHERLEWESEEEAIQDFKEAHIYPTIVETERQEGSMVSWMATLPIHDFEATAVYTRDNKNQKRDNADVGNDSD
;
A
#
# COMPACT_ATOMS: atom_id res chain seq x y z
N MET A 1 1.69 11.14 51.13
CA MET A 1 0.39 11.72 51.52
C MET A 1 0.15 12.92 50.62
N VAL A 2 -0.64 12.77 49.56
CA VAL A 2 -1.50 13.76 48.86
C VAL A 2 -2.14 12.97 47.71
N LYS A 3 -3.47 12.82 47.79
CA LYS A 3 -4.33 12.20 46.78
C LYS A 3 -4.80 13.30 45.83
N ILE A 4 -4.83 13.04 44.52
CA ILE A 4 -5.69 13.78 43.60
C ILE A 4 -6.47 12.77 42.75
N ARG A 5 -7.79 12.80 42.92
CA ARG A 5 -8.80 12.02 42.19
C ARG A 5 -9.13 12.68 40.85
N PRO A 6 -9.63 11.91 39.86
CA PRO A 6 -10.04 12.42 38.56
C PRO A 6 -11.47 13.01 38.61
N LEU A 7 -11.71 14.07 37.85
CA LEU A 7 -13.05 14.62 37.61
C LEU A 7 -13.53 14.20 36.22
N LEU A 8 -14.68 13.54 36.21
CA LEU A 8 -15.41 13.05 35.05
C LEU A 8 -16.76 13.77 35.00
N SER A 9 -17.12 14.25 33.80
CA SER A 9 -18.46 14.57 33.30
C SER A 9 -19.19 15.80 33.87
N ALA A 10 -19.75 16.65 32.99
CA ALA A 10 -21.16 16.56 32.62
C ALA A 10 -21.60 17.68 31.64
N LEU A 11 -22.71 17.40 30.91
CA LEU A 11 -23.66 18.31 30.24
C LEU A 11 -23.29 18.70 28.76
N VAL A 12 -24.16 18.56 27.74
CA VAL A 12 -25.64 18.58 27.67
C VAL A 12 -26.16 17.75 26.48
N ASN A 13 -27.25 17.01 26.73
CA ASN A 13 -28.19 16.40 25.79
C ASN A 13 -29.04 17.45 25.04
N GLN A 14 -29.25 17.29 23.73
CA GLN A 14 -30.52 17.71 23.11
C GLN A 14 -31.07 16.63 22.18
N ARG A 15 -32.16 16.01 22.66
CA ARG A 15 -33.17 15.31 21.86
C ARG A 15 -34.04 16.36 21.18
N LEU A 16 -34.35 16.17 19.90
CA LEU A 16 -35.51 16.79 19.25
C LEU A 16 -36.36 15.69 18.61
N THR A 17 -37.56 15.54 19.12
CA THR A 17 -38.66 14.74 18.58
C THR A 17 -39.52 15.57 17.63
N LEU A 18 -39.83 14.94 16.49
CA LEU A 18 -40.92 15.14 15.53
C LEU A 18 -42.03 16.17 15.82
N GLU A 19 -42.34 16.99 14.80
CA GLU A 19 -43.73 17.30 14.41
C GLU A 19 -43.94 17.14 12.89
N ARG A 20 -45.11 16.60 12.54
CA ARG A 20 -45.65 16.31 11.21
C ARG A 20 -46.41 17.50 10.65
N LYS A 21 -46.16 17.84 9.38
CA LYS A 21 -47.13 18.19 8.30
C LYS A 21 -46.42 17.79 7.00
N GLY A 22 -46.86 16.85 6.15
CA GLY A 22 -48.18 16.64 5.58
C GLY A 22 -48.22 17.30 4.21
N ASP A 23 -47.79 16.60 3.14
CA ASP A 23 -48.60 16.53 1.92
C ASP A 23 -48.18 15.42 0.95
N PHE A 24 -49.19 14.89 0.26
CA PHE A 24 -49.23 13.67 -0.54
C PHE A 24 -48.86 13.91 -2.01
N SER A 25 -48.12 12.98 -2.62
CA SER A 25 -48.30 12.64 -4.04
C SER A 25 -47.95 11.17 -4.28
N ARG A 26 -49.00 10.33 -4.34
CA ARG A 26 -48.97 8.92 -4.75
C ARG A 26 -49.05 8.85 -6.28
N PHE A 27 -48.10 8.16 -6.91
CA PHE A 27 -48.35 7.50 -8.20
C PHE A 27 -48.50 6.00 -7.95
N ARG A 28 -49.69 5.50 -8.30
CA ARG A 28 -50.19 4.14 -8.18
C ARG A 28 -50.22 3.58 -9.61
N CYS A 29 -49.57 2.44 -9.85
CA CYS A 29 -49.79 1.67 -11.08
C CYS A 29 -50.57 0.41 -10.72
N THR A 30 -51.74 0.30 -11.31
CA THR A 30 -52.79 -0.69 -11.06
C THR A 30 -52.58 -1.94 -11.91
N MET A 31 -52.77 -3.10 -11.28
CA MET A 31 -53.08 -4.36 -11.95
C MET A 31 -54.51 -4.30 -12.49
N THR A 32 -54.74 -4.86 -13.68
CA THR A 32 -56.06 -5.27 -14.19
C THR A 32 -55.96 -6.65 -14.79
N GLU A 33 -56.86 -7.53 -14.37
CA GLU A 33 -57.10 -8.89 -14.84
C GLU A 33 -57.78 -8.90 -16.22
N ALA A 34 -57.54 -9.98 -16.99
CA ALA A 34 -58.46 -10.46 -18.01
C ALA A 34 -58.43 -12.00 -18.10
N VAL A 35 -59.59 -12.55 -18.44
CA VAL A 35 -60.13 -13.90 -18.25
C VAL A 35 -59.65 -14.94 -19.29
N ARG A 36 -59.54 -16.20 -18.81
CA ARG A 36 -59.65 -17.57 -19.42
C ARG A 36 -59.63 -17.74 -20.95
N ASP A 37 -58.92 -18.79 -21.39
CA ASP A 37 -59.57 -19.87 -22.16
C ASP A 37 -58.89 -21.24 -21.97
N GLU A 38 -59.74 -22.25 -21.80
CA GLU A 38 -59.49 -23.68 -21.64
C GLU A 38 -59.59 -24.35 -23.02
N GLN A 39 -58.56 -25.03 -23.51
CA GLN A 39 -58.67 -26.17 -24.46
C GLN A 39 -57.30 -26.68 -24.88
N THR A 40 -56.80 -27.76 -24.25
CA THR A 40 -56.39 -29.02 -24.91
C THR A 40 -55.66 -29.90 -23.89
N ALA A 41 -56.44 -30.74 -23.22
CA ALA A 41 -55.95 -32.01 -22.72
C ALA A 41 -55.85 -33.01 -23.88
N LYS A 42 -54.91 -33.97 -23.73
CA LYS A 42 -54.77 -35.29 -24.39
C LYS A 42 -53.63 -35.43 -25.38
N GLN A 43 -52.55 -36.05 -24.90
CA GLN A 43 -51.78 -37.19 -25.46
C GLN A 43 -50.49 -37.26 -24.62
N LEU A 44 -50.02 -38.32 -23.98
CA LEU A 44 -50.37 -39.73 -23.86
C LEU A 44 -49.69 -40.21 -22.55
N LYS A 45 -50.42 -40.91 -21.68
CA LYS A 45 -49.87 -41.67 -20.55
C LYS A 45 -49.82 -43.15 -20.94
N ARG A 46 -48.68 -43.79 -20.65
CA ARG A 46 -48.38 -45.22 -20.42
C ARG A 46 -47.41 -45.85 -21.42
N ALA A 47 -46.21 -46.17 -20.92
CA ALA A 47 -45.69 -47.54 -20.89
C ALA A 47 -44.50 -47.65 -19.91
N ASN A 48 -44.62 -48.63 -19.02
CA ASN A 48 -43.59 -49.47 -18.39
C ASN A 48 -42.65 -48.92 -17.31
N GLU A 49 -43.10 -49.18 -16.08
CA GLU A 49 -42.34 -49.86 -15.02
C GLU A 49 -41.52 -51.03 -15.59
N GLU A 50 -40.19 -50.96 -15.47
CA GLU A 50 -39.19 -52.05 -15.49
C GLU A 50 -37.81 -51.39 -15.68
N ASN A 51 -37.09 -51.09 -14.58
CA ASN A 51 -35.62 -50.99 -14.50
C ASN A 51 -35.16 -50.38 -13.15
N GLU A 52 -35.57 -50.96 -12.02
CA GLU A 52 -34.99 -50.62 -10.71
C GLU A 52 -33.81 -51.53 -10.30
N ASP A 53 -33.46 -52.55 -11.10
CA ASP A 53 -32.47 -53.58 -10.69
C ASP A 53 -31.08 -53.43 -11.34
N SER A 54 -30.84 -52.34 -12.09
CA SER A 54 -29.55 -52.07 -12.76
C SER A 54 -28.73 -50.95 -12.14
N ALA A 55 -29.27 -50.22 -11.15
CA ALA A 55 -28.59 -49.09 -10.51
C ALA A 55 -27.74 -49.48 -9.28
N GLU A 56 -28.02 -50.62 -8.64
CA GLU A 56 -27.28 -51.07 -7.44
C GLU A 56 -25.97 -51.81 -7.75
N LYS A 57 -25.84 -52.45 -8.93
CA LYS A 57 -24.63 -53.19 -9.31
C LYS A 57 -23.46 -52.28 -9.73
N ASP A 58 -23.75 -51.08 -10.24
CA ASP A 58 -22.73 -50.09 -10.62
C ASP A 58 -22.15 -49.30 -9.43
N GLN A 59 -22.86 -49.27 -8.29
CA GLN A 59 -22.35 -48.65 -7.05
C GLN A 59 -21.51 -49.64 -6.20
N ALA A 60 -21.73 -50.94 -6.33
CA ALA A 60 -20.93 -51.97 -5.67
C ALA A 60 -19.54 -52.16 -6.34
N ALA A 61 -19.46 -52.07 -7.66
CA ALA A 61 -18.19 -52.23 -8.40
C ALA A 61 -17.20 -51.06 -8.25
N LYS A 62 -17.67 -49.87 -7.85
CA LYS A 62 -16.80 -48.72 -7.50
C LYS A 62 -16.29 -48.75 -6.06
N ARG A 63 -16.76 -49.67 -5.22
CA ARG A 63 -16.34 -49.81 -3.81
C ARG A 63 -15.23 -50.83 -3.57
N ILE A 64 -14.72 -51.54 -4.59
CA ILE A 64 -13.70 -52.60 -4.43
C ILE A 64 -12.40 -52.31 -5.25
N LYS A 65 -12.10 -51.04 -5.53
CA LYS A 65 -10.80 -50.61 -6.10
C LYS A 65 -10.23 -49.39 -5.38
N ALA A 66 -10.27 -49.43 -4.05
CA ALA A 66 -9.58 -48.49 -3.19
C ALA A 66 -8.93 -49.22 -2.01
N ASP A 67 -8.28 -50.35 -2.28
CA ASP A 67 -7.31 -50.95 -1.37
C ASP A 67 -5.95 -50.89 -2.08
N GLY A 68 -5.17 -49.88 -1.71
CA GLY A 68 -3.86 -49.59 -2.25
C GLY A 68 -3.22 -48.46 -1.45
N GLU A 69 -2.43 -48.86 -0.47
CA GLU A 69 -1.48 -48.05 0.33
C GLU A 69 -2.06 -46.96 1.24
N HIS A 70 -2.26 -47.33 2.50
CA HIS A 70 -2.26 -46.41 3.63
C HIS A 70 -0.91 -45.70 3.72
N THR A 71 -0.81 -44.50 3.15
CA THR A 71 0.14 -43.48 3.62
C THR A 71 -0.49 -42.72 4.79
N GLU A 72 0.30 -42.53 5.84
CA GLU A 72 0.00 -41.97 7.17
C GLU A 72 -1.10 -40.89 7.23
N ASP A 73 -1.86 -40.90 8.33
CA ASP A 73 -2.89 -39.92 8.70
C ASP A 73 -2.42 -38.46 8.53
N GLU A 74 -2.59 -37.88 7.34
CA GLU A 74 -2.45 -36.45 7.15
C GLU A 74 -3.57 -35.76 7.94
N LYS A 75 -3.23 -35.21 9.12
CA LYS A 75 -4.10 -34.28 9.86
C LYS A 75 -4.61 -33.22 8.88
N LYS A 76 -5.88 -33.33 8.51
CA LYS A 76 -6.49 -32.46 7.50
C LYS A 76 -6.82 -31.11 8.11
N TYR A 77 -5.83 -30.22 8.18
CA TYR A 77 -6.00 -28.88 8.74
C TYR A 77 -6.99 -28.06 7.89
N PRO A 78 -7.88 -27.27 8.52
CA PRO A 78 -8.85 -26.48 7.78
C PRO A 78 -8.15 -25.34 7.02
N LYS A 79 -8.42 -25.25 5.71
CA LYS A 79 -7.91 -24.16 4.87
C LYS A 79 -8.73 -22.89 5.12
N LYS A 80 -8.08 -21.79 5.52
CA LYS A 80 -8.74 -20.50 5.81
C LYS A 80 -8.06 -19.35 5.05
N LYS A 81 -8.84 -18.34 4.72
CA LYS A 81 -8.33 -17.07 4.18
C LYS A 81 -7.88 -16.20 5.36
N VAL A 82 -6.66 -15.72 5.30
CA VAL A 82 -6.03 -14.92 6.36
C VAL A 82 -5.44 -13.64 5.81
N ALA A 83 -5.30 -12.64 6.68
CA ALA A 83 -4.42 -11.50 6.53
C ALA A 83 -3.21 -11.70 7.46
N LEU A 84 -2.00 -11.53 6.93
CA LEU A 84 -0.77 -11.54 7.72
C LEU A 84 -0.22 -10.12 7.78
N LEU A 85 0.07 -9.64 8.99
CA LEU A 85 0.91 -8.49 9.23
C LEU A 85 2.36 -8.95 9.25
N MET A 86 3.20 -8.30 8.46
CA MET A 86 4.62 -8.63 8.37
C MET A 86 5.49 -7.37 8.32
N ALA A 87 6.68 -7.49 8.90
CA ALA A 87 7.71 -6.48 8.86
C ALA A 87 8.99 -7.05 8.23
N TYR A 88 9.77 -6.19 7.59
CA TYR A 88 11.06 -6.54 7.01
C TYR A 88 11.99 -5.34 6.83
N CYS A 89 13.29 -5.60 6.93
CA CYS A 89 14.33 -4.72 6.43
C CYS A 89 14.56 -5.00 4.94
N GLY A 90 14.45 -3.98 4.09
CA GLY A 90 14.55 -4.13 2.63
C GLY A 90 15.98 -4.28 2.10
N LYS A 91 17.02 -4.07 2.91
CA LYS A 91 18.43 -4.17 2.49
C LYS A 91 18.72 -5.58 1.98
N GLY A 92 19.35 -5.69 0.81
CA GLY A 92 19.66 -6.97 0.17
C GLY A 92 18.51 -7.61 -0.64
N TYR A 93 17.31 -7.04 -0.64
CA TYR A 93 16.18 -7.54 -1.43
C TYR A 93 15.81 -6.62 -2.60
N TYR A 94 15.29 -7.24 -3.66
CA TYR A 94 14.80 -6.55 -4.85
C TYR A 94 13.31 -6.21 -4.76
N GLY A 95 12.89 -5.79 -3.56
CA GLY A 95 11.53 -5.38 -3.25
C GLY A 95 10.64 -6.52 -2.78
N MET A 96 9.35 -6.22 -2.62
CA MET A 96 8.36 -7.18 -2.11
C MET A 96 8.06 -8.31 -3.10
N GLN A 97 7.71 -7.93 -4.33
CA GLN A 97 7.07 -8.85 -5.28
C GLN A 97 8.10 -9.65 -6.09
N ARG A 98 7.88 -10.96 -6.18
CA ARG A 98 8.66 -11.83 -7.09
C ARG A 98 8.66 -11.31 -8.51
N ASN A 99 9.84 -11.29 -9.14
CA ASN A 99 9.97 -11.03 -10.56
C ASN A 99 10.53 -12.27 -11.27
N PRO A 100 9.70 -13.05 -11.98
CA PRO A 100 10.14 -14.27 -12.68
C PRO A 100 11.27 -14.04 -13.68
N SER A 101 11.37 -12.84 -14.26
CA SER A 101 12.40 -12.50 -15.25
C SER A 101 13.74 -12.06 -14.64
N ALA A 102 13.83 -11.91 -13.32
CA ALA A 102 15.02 -11.43 -12.62
C ALA A 102 15.46 -12.42 -11.53
N SER A 103 15.54 -13.71 -11.91
CA SER A 103 15.75 -14.86 -11.01
C SER A 103 17.01 -14.82 -10.15
N GLN A 104 17.98 -13.94 -10.46
CA GLN A 104 19.21 -13.82 -9.69
C GLN A 104 19.01 -13.11 -8.34
N PHE A 105 17.90 -12.38 -8.17
CA PHE A 105 17.72 -11.51 -7.01
C PHE A 105 16.54 -11.92 -6.14
N ARG A 106 16.81 -12.19 -4.87
CA ARG A 106 15.80 -12.57 -3.88
C ARG A 106 14.86 -11.40 -3.56
N THR A 107 13.58 -11.72 -3.40
CA THR A 107 12.51 -10.81 -2.97
C THR A 107 11.94 -11.24 -1.62
N ILE A 108 11.19 -10.35 -0.96
CA ILE A 108 10.56 -10.69 0.33
C ILE A 108 9.54 -11.83 0.17
N GLU A 109 8.80 -11.84 -0.94
CA GLU A 109 7.88 -12.94 -1.27
C GLU A 109 8.61 -14.28 -1.48
N ASP A 110 9.89 -14.28 -1.88
CA ASP A 110 10.65 -15.53 -2.01
C ASP A 110 10.87 -16.23 -0.66
N ASP A 111 11.35 -15.47 0.32
CA ASP A 111 11.57 -15.99 1.68
C ASP A 111 10.24 -16.33 2.37
N LEU A 112 9.21 -15.50 2.21
CA LEU A 112 7.88 -15.77 2.77
C LEU A 112 7.28 -17.07 2.23
N VAL A 113 7.31 -17.28 0.92
CA VAL A 113 6.74 -18.50 0.32
C VAL A 113 7.55 -19.72 0.70
N THR A 114 8.87 -19.61 0.76
CA THR A 114 9.74 -20.70 1.24
C THR A 114 9.37 -21.08 2.68
N ALA A 115 9.18 -20.09 3.56
CA ALA A 115 8.76 -20.31 4.94
C ALA A 115 7.35 -20.92 5.05
N LEU A 116 6.40 -20.48 4.21
CA LEU A 116 5.04 -21.02 4.17
C LEU A 116 5.00 -22.49 3.71
N ILE A 117 5.88 -22.89 2.78
CA ILE A 117 5.99 -24.31 2.37
C ILE A 117 6.61 -25.13 3.50
N LYS A 118 7.76 -24.70 4.03
CA LYS A 118 8.51 -25.45 5.06
C LYS A 118 7.72 -25.64 6.35
N SER A 119 6.93 -24.63 6.74
CA SER A 119 6.04 -24.72 7.90
C SER A 119 4.82 -25.63 7.70
N GLY A 120 4.55 -26.09 6.46
CA GLY A 120 3.35 -26.84 6.14
C GLY A 120 2.08 -25.99 6.07
N CYS A 121 2.19 -24.66 5.94
CA CYS A 121 1.04 -23.78 5.78
C CYS A 121 0.43 -23.82 4.37
N ILE A 122 1.24 -24.13 3.36
CA ILE A 122 0.83 -24.33 1.96
C ILE A 122 1.59 -25.51 1.34
N PRO A 123 0.99 -26.25 0.39
CA PRO A 123 1.70 -27.28 -0.36
C PRO A 123 2.70 -26.67 -1.37
N GLU A 124 3.71 -27.43 -1.75
CA GLU A 124 4.78 -26.97 -2.65
C GLU A 124 4.26 -26.49 -4.02
N ASN A 125 3.29 -27.21 -4.59
CA ASN A 125 2.65 -26.85 -5.86
C ASN A 125 1.91 -25.49 -5.84
N HIS A 126 1.60 -24.96 -4.66
CA HIS A 126 1.02 -23.63 -4.47
C HIS A 126 2.07 -22.54 -4.32
N GLY A 127 3.29 -22.86 -3.89
CA GLY A 127 4.38 -21.89 -3.85
C GLY A 127 4.96 -21.56 -5.22
N GLN A 128 4.88 -22.51 -6.16
CA GLN A 128 5.22 -22.29 -7.58
C GLN A 128 4.18 -21.40 -8.28
N ASP A 129 2.90 -21.58 -7.97
CA ASP A 129 1.80 -20.73 -8.47
C ASP A 129 0.98 -20.13 -7.33
N MET A 130 1.42 -18.97 -6.86
CA MET A 130 0.80 -18.22 -5.76
C MET A 130 -0.64 -17.76 -6.07
N LYS A 131 -1.12 -17.88 -7.31
CA LYS A 131 -2.54 -17.63 -7.62
C LYS A 131 -3.43 -18.68 -6.94
N LYS A 132 -2.94 -19.92 -6.76
CA LYS A 132 -3.68 -21.03 -6.10
C LYS A 132 -3.96 -20.78 -4.61
N THR A 133 -3.14 -19.96 -3.95
CA THR A 133 -3.38 -19.50 -2.57
C THR A 133 -4.14 -18.18 -2.52
N SER A 134 -4.55 -17.64 -3.68
CA SER A 134 -5.17 -16.32 -3.79
C SER A 134 -4.32 -15.23 -3.13
N PHE A 135 -3.00 -15.31 -3.27
CA PHE A 135 -2.06 -14.41 -2.61
C PHE A 135 -2.15 -12.98 -3.15
N GLN A 136 -2.26 -12.02 -2.24
CA GLN A 136 -2.30 -10.58 -2.53
C GLN A 136 -1.46 -9.83 -1.51
N ARG A 137 -0.94 -8.66 -1.90
CA ARG A 137 -0.13 -7.77 -1.07
C ARG A 137 -0.65 -6.35 -1.14
N CYS A 138 -0.64 -5.63 -0.02
CA CYS A 138 -1.14 -4.26 0.07
C CYS A 138 -0.27 -3.26 -0.65
N ALA A 139 1.05 -3.43 -0.51
CA ALA A 139 2.05 -2.55 -1.08
C ALA A 139 3.13 -3.35 -1.83
N ARG A 140 3.50 -2.87 -3.00
CA ARG A 140 4.67 -3.34 -3.74
C ARG A 140 5.81 -2.38 -3.43
N THR A 141 6.61 -2.70 -2.43
CA THR A 141 7.79 -1.91 -2.08
C THR A 141 8.88 -2.12 -3.12
N ASP A 142 9.58 -1.04 -3.48
CA ASP A 142 10.69 -1.07 -4.43
C ASP A 142 11.94 -1.74 -3.81
N LYS A 143 12.98 -1.97 -4.62
CA LYS A 143 14.30 -2.44 -4.16
C LYS A 143 14.82 -1.61 -2.99
N GLY A 144 15.24 -2.29 -1.92
CA GLY A 144 15.82 -1.66 -0.72
C GLY A 144 14.82 -1.01 0.24
N VAL A 145 13.54 -0.93 -0.10
CA VAL A 145 12.51 -0.29 0.74
C VAL A 145 12.05 -1.25 1.84
N SER A 146 12.03 -0.77 3.07
CA SER A 146 11.62 -1.54 4.26
C SER A 146 10.10 -1.44 4.51
N ALA A 147 9.58 -2.29 5.38
CA ALA A 147 8.20 -2.20 5.86
C ALA A 147 8.09 -2.62 7.32
N ALA A 148 7.40 -1.82 8.13
CA ALA A 148 7.03 -2.16 9.50
C ALA A 148 5.62 -2.78 9.56
N GLY A 149 4.73 -2.40 8.65
CA GLY A 149 3.34 -2.85 8.63
C GLY A 149 2.85 -3.29 7.25
N GLN A 150 3.61 -4.13 6.54
CA GLN A 150 3.11 -4.74 5.31
C GLN A 150 2.00 -5.73 5.64
N VAL A 151 0.96 -5.76 4.80
CA VAL A 151 -0.13 -6.73 4.93
C VAL A 151 -0.29 -7.54 3.66
N VAL A 152 -0.27 -8.86 3.80
CA VAL A 152 -0.58 -9.81 2.73
C VAL A 152 -1.84 -10.59 3.06
N SER A 153 -2.52 -11.12 2.05
CA SER A 153 -3.66 -12.01 2.24
C SER A 153 -3.57 -13.23 1.35
N LEU A 154 -3.86 -14.40 1.91
CA LEU A 154 -3.69 -15.69 1.24
C LEU A 154 -4.52 -16.77 1.96
N LYS A 155 -4.66 -17.93 1.32
CA LYS A 155 -5.29 -19.11 1.90
C LYS A 155 -4.20 -20.05 2.41
N VAL A 156 -4.24 -20.37 3.70
CA VAL A 156 -3.30 -21.29 4.37
C VAL A 156 -4.07 -22.39 5.10
N TRP A 157 -3.39 -23.50 5.36
CA TRP A 157 -3.82 -24.49 6.35
C TRP A 157 -3.57 -23.94 7.75
N MET A 158 -4.62 -23.96 8.59
CA MET A 158 -4.52 -23.50 9.97
C MET A 158 -3.95 -24.61 10.85
N ILE A 159 -2.62 -24.74 10.81
CA ILE A 159 -1.85 -25.60 11.72
C ILE A 159 -1.77 -24.97 13.13
N GLU A 160 -1.32 -25.73 14.11
CA GLU A 160 -0.96 -25.17 15.43
C GLU A 160 0.26 -24.23 15.29
N ASP A 161 0.22 -23.11 16.00
CA ASP A 161 1.29 -22.10 16.08
C ASP A 161 1.79 -21.59 14.73
N VAL A 162 0.85 -21.31 13.82
CA VAL A 162 1.10 -20.87 12.43
C VAL A 162 2.19 -19.80 12.33
N MET A 163 2.11 -18.75 13.16
CA MET A 163 3.05 -17.62 13.07
C MET A 163 4.46 -18.02 13.50
N GLU A 164 4.59 -18.80 14.58
CA GLU A 164 5.88 -19.25 15.10
C GLU A 164 6.58 -20.14 14.07
N LYS A 165 5.89 -21.14 13.53
CA LYS A 165 6.42 -22.04 12.49
C LYS A 165 6.82 -21.32 11.20
N ILE A 166 6.09 -20.28 10.80
CA ILE A 166 6.52 -19.45 9.66
C ILE A 166 7.81 -18.70 10.02
N ASN A 167 7.86 -18.07 11.20
CA ASN A 167 9.01 -17.28 11.65
C ASN A 167 10.28 -18.10 11.86
N GLU A 168 10.19 -19.38 12.25
CA GLU A 168 11.33 -20.32 12.35
C GLU A 168 12.08 -20.50 11.02
N HIS A 169 11.38 -20.31 9.90
CA HIS A 169 11.94 -20.44 8.56
C HIS A 169 12.23 -19.09 7.87
N LEU A 170 12.00 -17.97 8.57
CA LEU A 170 12.30 -16.64 8.08
C LEU A 170 13.62 -16.11 8.66
N PRO A 171 14.45 -15.42 7.87
CA PRO A 171 15.63 -14.75 8.39
C PRO A 171 15.23 -13.67 9.41
N PRO A 172 16.10 -13.31 10.38
CA PRO A 172 15.78 -12.34 11.44
C PRO A 172 15.22 -11.00 10.94
N GLN A 173 15.66 -10.57 9.76
CA GLN A 173 15.24 -9.33 9.12
C GLN A 173 13.86 -9.39 8.43
N ILE A 174 13.11 -10.49 8.56
CA ILE A 174 11.71 -10.64 8.11
C ILE A 174 10.92 -11.34 9.22
N ARG A 175 9.79 -10.76 9.63
CA ARG A 175 8.92 -11.34 10.66
C ARG A 175 7.45 -11.22 10.29
N VAL A 176 6.68 -12.27 10.55
CA VAL A 176 5.22 -12.22 10.66
C VAL A 176 4.89 -11.83 12.09
N LEU A 177 4.24 -10.68 12.25
CA LEU A 177 3.94 -10.09 13.56
C LEU A 177 2.50 -10.36 13.98
N GLY A 178 1.60 -10.58 13.02
CA GLY A 178 0.19 -10.82 13.31
C GLY A 178 -0.50 -11.63 12.23
N LEU A 179 -1.57 -12.33 12.62
CA LEU A 179 -2.40 -13.14 11.75
C LEU A 179 -3.87 -12.97 12.14
N LYS A 180 -4.71 -12.61 11.18
CA LYS A 180 -6.17 -12.54 11.38
C LYS A 180 -6.91 -13.31 10.30
N ARG A 181 -7.96 -14.03 10.71
CA ARG A 181 -8.90 -14.66 9.76
C ARG A 181 -9.79 -13.59 9.13
N VAL A 182 -10.06 -13.74 7.84
CA VAL A 182 -10.84 -12.76 7.07
C VAL A 182 -11.86 -13.47 6.18
N THR A 183 -12.80 -12.68 5.63
CA THR A 183 -13.78 -13.18 4.66
C THR A 183 -13.08 -13.86 3.47
N GLN A 184 -13.73 -14.85 2.84
CA GLN A 184 -13.16 -15.56 1.69
C GLN A 184 -12.87 -14.67 0.48
N SER A 185 -13.61 -13.57 0.34
CA SER A 185 -13.47 -12.59 -0.74
C SER A 185 -12.48 -11.47 -0.43
N PHE A 186 -11.92 -11.42 0.79
CA PHE A 186 -10.97 -10.39 1.18
C PHE A 186 -9.75 -10.38 0.26
N ASN A 187 -9.42 -9.20 -0.24
CA ASN A 187 -8.23 -8.93 -1.03
C ASN A 187 -7.51 -7.74 -0.41
N SER A 188 -6.39 -7.99 0.26
CA SER A 188 -5.64 -6.98 0.99
C SER A 188 -5.29 -5.75 0.12
N LYS A 189 -4.97 -5.93 -1.15
CA LYS A 189 -4.70 -4.82 -2.08
C LYS A 189 -5.93 -3.94 -2.33
N ASN A 190 -7.06 -4.56 -2.64
CA ASN A 190 -8.27 -3.88 -3.09
C ASN A 190 -9.10 -3.32 -1.93
N ASN A 191 -9.00 -3.94 -0.76
CA ASN A 191 -9.69 -3.51 0.46
C ASN A 191 -8.90 -2.48 1.29
N CYS A 192 -7.65 -2.19 0.90
CA CYS A 192 -6.82 -1.18 1.56
C CYS A 192 -7.18 0.23 1.09
N ASP A 193 -7.45 1.11 2.06
CA ASP A 193 -7.95 2.47 1.86
C ASP A 193 -6.84 3.50 1.71
N ALA A 194 -5.78 3.34 2.49
CA ALA A 194 -4.65 4.25 2.54
C ALA A 194 -3.39 3.53 3.02
N ARG A 195 -2.24 4.16 2.77
CA ARG A 195 -0.95 3.74 3.31
C ARG A 195 -0.27 4.93 3.96
N THR A 196 0.38 4.68 5.09
CA THR A 196 1.30 5.62 5.72
C THR A 196 2.72 5.11 5.50
N TYR A 197 3.58 5.97 4.99
CA TYR A 197 5.01 5.74 4.86
C TYR A 197 5.76 6.75 5.71
N SER A 198 6.93 6.33 6.19
CA SER A 198 7.94 7.23 6.73
C SER A 198 9.18 7.21 5.83
N TYR A 199 9.96 8.27 5.87
CA TYR A 199 11.24 8.38 5.21
C TYR A 199 12.25 8.99 6.18
N MET A 200 13.14 8.15 6.71
CA MET A 200 14.23 8.58 7.59
C MET A 200 15.45 8.98 6.75
N LEU A 201 16.03 10.14 7.04
CA LEU A 201 17.20 10.64 6.32
C LEU A 201 18.12 11.51 7.17
N PRO A 202 19.43 11.57 6.87
CA PRO A 202 20.34 12.56 7.44
C PRO A 202 19.88 13.99 7.10
N THR A 203 19.85 14.90 8.07
CA THR A 203 19.35 16.27 7.87
C THR A 203 20.24 17.12 6.96
N VAL A 204 21.50 16.72 6.74
CA VAL A 204 22.40 17.32 5.72
C VAL A 204 21.78 17.30 4.31
N ALA A 205 20.78 16.46 4.07
CA ALA A 205 19.91 16.52 2.89
C ALA A 205 19.30 17.92 2.66
N PHE A 206 19.07 18.68 3.71
CA PHE A 206 18.45 20.01 3.70
C PHE A 206 19.46 21.15 3.84
N ALA A 207 20.76 20.84 3.92
CA ALA A 207 21.80 21.86 3.93
C ALA A 207 21.82 22.66 2.62
N PRO A 208 22.23 23.93 2.62
CA PRO A 208 22.49 24.69 1.39
C PRO A 208 23.40 23.93 0.40
N LYS A 209 23.26 24.19 -0.90
CA LYS A 209 24.02 23.47 -1.95
C LYS A 209 25.55 23.61 -1.85
N ASP A 210 26.02 24.67 -1.22
CA ASP A 210 27.42 25.04 -1.01
C ASP A 210 27.98 24.53 0.32
N TYR A 211 27.18 23.86 1.14
CA TYR A 211 27.63 23.25 2.39
C TYR A 211 28.61 22.09 2.13
N ASP A 212 29.74 22.09 2.86
CA ASP A 212 30.72 21.02 2.79
C ASP A 212 30.20 19.74 3.46
N THR A 213 29.86 18.74 2.64
CA THR A 213 29.38 17.43 3.09
C THR A 213 30.49 16.51 3.61
N GLY A 214 31.75 16.96 3.67
CA GLY A 214 32.87 16.20 4.24
C GLY A 214 32.70 15.88 5.72
N ASN A 215 31.95 16.70 6.46
CA ASN A 215 31.59 16.45 7.85
C ASN A 215 30.07 16.57 8.08
N ILE A 216 29.33 15.54 7.66
CA ILE A 216 27.86 15.47 7.85
C ILE A 216 27.44 15.53 9.32
N ALA A 217 28.30 15.09 10.25
CA ALA A 217 28.01 15.05 11.68
C ALA A 217 27.96 16.45 12.32
N ALA A 218 28.51 17.47 11.66
CA ALA A 218 28.47 18.87 12.11
C ALA A 218 27.17 19.60 11.73
N PHE A 219 26.45 19.14 10.71
CA PHE A 219 25.25 19.83 10.24
C PHE A 219 24.09 19.66 11.22
N ARG A 220 23.36 20.76 11.50
CA ARG A 220 22.11 20.75 12.28
C ARG A 220 21.03 21.49 11.51
N LEU A 221 19.82 20.96 11.54
CA LEU A 221 18.67 21.52 10.86
C LEU A 221 18.10 22.68 11.66
N GLU A 222 18.15 23.88 11.09
CA GLU A 222 17.57 25.06 11.71
C GLU A 222 16.02 24.99 11.73
N PRO A 223 15.37 25.44 12.82
CA PRO A 223 13.90 25.42 12.94
C PRO A 223 13.18 26.13 11.79
N ASP A 224 13.72 27.23 11.29
CA ASP A 224 13.14 27.98 10.17
C ASP A 224 13.18 27.17 8.86
N THR A 225 14.24 26.38 8.67
CA THR A 225 14.34 25.47 7.52
C THR A 225 13.33 24.33 7.66
N LEU A 226 13.11 23.81 8.88
CA LEU A 226 12.08 22.80 9.16
C LEU A 226 10.66 23.35 8.91
N GLN A 227 10.38 24.58 9.28
CA GLN A 227 9.11 25.24 8.97
C GLN A 227 8.90 25.37 7.46
N ARG A 228 9.92 25.82 6.73
CA ARG A 228 9.89 25.90 5.26
C ARG A 228 9.69 24.54 4.60
N LEU A 229 10.36 23.49 5.10
CA LEU A 229 10.16 22.11 4.66
C LEU A 229 8.70 21.67 4.83
N ASN A 230 8.13 21.91 6.01
CA ASN A 230 6.74 21.57 6.30
C ASN A 230 5.74 22.35 5.45
N HIS A 231 6.02 23.63 5.15
CA HIS A 231 5.25 24.40 4.19
C HIS A 231 5.24 23.72 2.81
N LEU A 232 6.41 23.38 2.25
CA LEU A 232 6.53 22.73 0.94
C LEU A 232 5.84 21.35 0.91
N PHE A 233 6.00 20.53 1.97
CA PHE A 233 5.32 19.24 2.05
C PHE A 233 3.80 19.38 2.14
N SER A 234 3.30 20.44 2.80
CA SER A 234 1.86 20.69 2.89
C SER A 234 1.20 20.94 1.53
N LEU A 235 1.94 21.46 0.55
CA LEU A 235 1.44 21.71 -0.80
C LEU A 235 1.02 20.43 -1.54
N TYR A 236 1.58 19.26 -1.16
CA TYR A 236 1.17 17.97 -1.73
C TYR A 236 -0.21 17.51 -1.28
N LYS A 237 -0.78 18.08 -0.20
CA LYS A 237 -2.08 17.70 0.33
C LYS A 237 -3.18 17.93 -0.72
N GLY A 238 -4.14 17.01 -0.77
CA GLY A 238 -5.24 17.05 -1.72
C GLY A 238 -5.02 16.17 -2.94
N THR A 239 -5.81 16.40 -3.98
CA THR A 239 -5.76 15.63 -5.24
C THR A 239 -4.98 16.40 -6.29
N HIS A 240 -3.82 15.87 -6.68
CA HIS A 240 -2.99 16.44 -7.74
C HIS A 240 -2.71 15.42 -8.83
N ASN A 241 -2.20 15.90 -9.96
CA ASN A 241 -1.72 15.07 -11.04
C ASN A 241 -0.23 14.75 -10.85
N PHE A 242 0.07 13.51 -10.46
CA PHE A 242 1.43 13.09 -10.10
C PHE A 242 2.19 12.46 -11.28
N HIS A 243 1.86 12.80 -12.53
CA HIS A 243 2.49 12.19 -13.72
C HIS A 243 4.02 12.39 -13.78
N ASN A 244 4.54 13.54 -13.33
CA ASN A 244 5.98 13.80 -13.22
C ASN A 244 6.65 13.03 -12.06
N PHE A 245 5.86 12.61 -11.08
CA PHE A 245 6.31 11.87 -9.89
C PHE A 245 6.36 10.36 -10.12
N THR A 246 6.23 9.90 -11.37
CA THR A 246 6.42 8.49 -11.70
C THR A 246 7.07 8.36 -13.07
N SER A 247 7.19 7.14 -13.57
CA SER A 247 7.69 6.84 -14.91
C SER A 247 6.53 6.41 -15.79
N GLN A 248 6.63 6.65 -17.10
CA GLN A 248 5.68 6.15 -18.11
C GLN A 248 4.22 6.60 -17.90
N LYS A 249 4.03 7.82 -17.40
CA LYS A 249 2.70 8.45 -17.28
C LYS A 249 2.64 9.77 -18.05
N ALA A 250 1.62 9.88 -18.90
CA ALA A 250 1.30 11.11 -19.60
C ALA A 250 0.58 12.08 -18.65
N PRO A 251 0.69 13.39 -18.85
CA PRO A 251 -0.07 14.38 -18.08
C PRO A 251 -1.58 14.20 -18.21
N SER A 252 -2.07 13.67 -19.32
CA SER A 252 -3.50 13.43 -19.55
C SER A 252 -4.02 12.12 -18.93
N ASP A 253 -3.14 11.25 -18.40
CA ASP A 253 -3.56 9.97 -17.84
C ASP A 253 -4.32 10.16 -16.51
N PRO A 254 -5.63 9.86 -16.44
CA PRO A 254 -6.41 10.05 -15.21
C PRO A 254 -5.91 9.16 -14.07
N SER A 255 -5.25 8.04 -14.39
CA SER A 255 -4.62 7.17 -13.39
C SER A 255 -3.34 7.76 -12.81
N ALA A 256 -2.90 8.96 -13.20
CA ALA A 256 -1.84 9.71 -12.52
C ALA A 256 -2.36 10.61 -11.37
N ARG A 257 -3.68 10.80 -11.26
CA ARG A 257 -4.27 11.57 -10.16
C ARG A 257 -4.21 10.78 -8.86
N ARG A 258 -3.61 11.36 -7.82
CA ARG A 258 -3.49 10.74 -6.50
C ARG A 258 -3.89 11.72 -5.42
N TYR A 259 -4.36 11.16 -4.31
CA TYR A 259 -4.80 11.92 -3.14
C TYR A 259 -3.85 11.68 -1.97
N ILE A 260 -3.23 12.77 -1.51
CA ILE A 260 -2.40 12.81 -0.31
C ILE A 260 -3.24 13.43 0.81
N THR A 261 -3.32 12.73 1.93
CA THR A 261 -4.04 13.19 3.12
C THR A 261 -3.19 14.15 3.93
N GLU A 262 -1.93 13.77 4.17
CA GLU A 262 -0.97 14.56 4.94
C GLU A 262 0.46 14.23 4.52
N MET A 263 1.36 15.21 4.66
CA MET A 263 2.79 15.01 4.54
C MET A 263 3.51 16.07 5.38
N SER A 264 4.49 15.65 6.19
CA SER A 264 5.25 16.54 7.07
C SER A 264 6.60 15.92 7.45
N CYS A 265 7.53 16.76 7.89
CA CYS A 265 8.80 16.39 8.49
C CYS A 265 8.72 16.61 10.01
N GLY A 266 9.06 15.59 10.79
CA GLY A 266 9.17 15.69 12.24
C GLY A 266 10.46 16.39 12.69
N GLU A 267 10.53 16.67 13.99
CA GLU A 267 11.71 17.25 14.63
C GLU A 267 12.96 16.37 14.42
N PRO A 268 14.14 16.97 14.25
CA PRO A 268 15.38 16.23 14.09
C PRO A 268 15.81 15.57 15.40
N PHE A 269 16.60 14.50 15.28
CA PHE A 269 17.18 13.76 16.40
C PHE A 269 18.56 13.22 16.05
N ILE A 270 19.40 12.98 17.06
CA ILE A 270 20.76 12.48 16.87
C ILE A 270 20.79 10.95 17.00
N ARG A 271 21.41 10.27 16.02
CA ARG A 271 21.80 8.86 16.09
C ARG A 271 23.22 8.73 15.55
N SER A 272 24.11 8.08 16.31
CA SER A 272 25.52 7.87 15.92
C SER A 272 26.24 9.17 15.48
N SER A 273 26.09 10.24 16.26
CA SER A 273 26.66 11.58 16.03
C SER A 273 26.16 12.33 14.79
N THR A 274 25.26 11.74 14.01
CA THR A 274 24.64 12.38 12.84
C THR A 274 23.19 12.73 13.17
N GLU A 275 22.73 13.88 12.68
CA GLU A 275 21.35 14.29 12.84
C GLU A 275 20.47 13.73 11.72
N PHE A 276 19.33 13.16 12.11
CA PHE A 276 18.33 12.60 11.23
C PHE A 276 16.99 13.27 11.46
N ALA A 277 16.13 13.25 10.44
CA ALA A 277 14.72 13.58 10.56
C ALA A 277 13.88 12.49 9.90
N VAL A 278 12.58 12.45 10.23
CA VAL A 278 11.63 11.52 9.65
C VAL A 278 10.51 12.31 8.96
N ILE A 279 10.36 12.07 7.66
CA ILE A 279 9.24 12.57 6.87
C ILE A 279 8.14 11.54 6.90
N THR A 280 6.92 11.92 7.26
CA THR A 280 5.74 11.05 7.24
C THR A 280 4.82 11.48 6.10
N VAL A 281 4.28 10.52 5.36
CA VAL A 281 3.29 10.76 4.30
C VAL A 281 2.16 9.75 4.39
N ARG A 282 0.92 10.23 4.36
CA ARG A 282 -0.29 9.41 4.25
C ARG A 282 -1.02 9.73 2.96
N GLY A 283 -1.37 8.70 2.20
CA GLY A 283 -2.12 8.84 0.96
C GLY A 283 -2.97 7.61 0.68
N GLN A 284 -3.97 7.76 -0.19
CA GLN A 284 -4.86 6.65 -0.56
C GLN A 284 -4.10 5.54 -1.31
N SER A 285 -3.31 5.95 -2.30
CA SER A 285 -2.47 5.05 -3.09
C SER A 285 -1.26 5.83 -3.63
N PHE A 286 -0.19 5.10 -3.93
CA PHE A 286 1.04 5.66 -4.46
C PHE A 286 1.45 4.91 -5.72
N MET A 287 1.95 5.65 -6.71
CA MET A 287 2.58 5.10 -7.91
C MET A 287 4.03 4.71 -7.63
N MET A 288 4.62 3.93 -8.54
CA MET A 288 6.04 3.60 -8.51
C MET A 288 6.87 4.90 -8.42
N HIS A 289 7.85 4.91 -7.51
CA HIS A 289 8.74 6.05 -7.23
C HIS A 289 8.08 7.34 -6.69
N GLN A 290 6.75 7.40 -6.52
CA GLN A 290 6.05 8.65 -6.21
C GLN A 290 6.57 9.36 -4.97
N ILE A 291 6.60 8.66 -3.83
CA ILE A 291 7.04 9.25 -2.56
C ILE A 291 8.50 9.74 -2.66
N ARG A 292 9.37 8.94 -3.26
CA ARG A 292 10.79 9.26 -3.43
C ARG A 292 11.02 10.48 -4.31
N LYS A 293 10.20 10.66 -5.35
CA LYS A 293 10.20 11.85 -6.20
C LYS A 293 9.61 13.07 -5.49
N MET A 294 8.56 12.90 -4.69
CA MET A 294 7.98 13.99 -3.88
C MET A 294 9.01 14.56 -2.90
N ILE A 295 9.73 13.68 -2.21
CA ILE A 295 10.82 14.04 -1.29
C ILE A 295 11.99 14.65 -2.04
N GLY A 296 12.41 14.04 -3.16
CA GLY A 296 13.52 14.53 -3.96
C GLY A 296 13.31 15.96 -4.47
N LEU A 297 12.10 16.29 -4.93
CA LEU A 297 11.78 17.65 -5.39
C LEU A 297 11.91 18.69 -4.28
N VAL A 298 11.38 18.38 -3.09
CA VAL A 298 11.47 19.27 -1.92
C VAL A 298 12.92 19.47 -1.50
N ILE A 299 13.73 18.40 -1.49
CA ILE A 299 15.17 18.51 -1.24
C ILE A 299 15.82 19.45 -2.26
N ALA A 300 15.57 19.28 -3.56
CA ALA A 300 16.15 20.13 -4.60
C ALA A 300 15.79 21.62 -4.41
N VAL A 301 14.55 21.91 -4.01
CA VAL A 301 14.10 23.28 -3.71
C VAL A 301 14.79 23.85 -2.47
N ILE A 302 14.85 23.10 -1.38
CA ILE A 302 15.45 23.56 -0.11
C ILE A 302 16.95 23.81 -0.26
N LYS A 303 17.67 22.92 -0.97
CA LYS A 303 19.09 23.10 -1.25
C LYS A 303 19.39 24.25 -2.23
N GLY A 304 18.38 24.75 -2.95
CA GLY A 304 18.53 25.86 -3.90
C GLY A 304 18.93 25.45 -5.32
N TYR A 305 18.64 24.21 -5.73
CA TYR A 305 18.78 23.75 -7.12
C TYR A 305 17.55 24.09 -7.98
N ALA A 306 16.38 24.18 -7.34
CA ALA A 306 15.13 24.56 -8.00
C ALA A 306 14.42 25.68 -7.23
N LYS A 307 13.61 26.46 -7.95
CA LYS A 307 12.73 27.48 -7.35
C LYS A 307 11.44 26.82 -6.84
N GLU A 308 10.79 27.43 -5.85
CA GLU A 308 9.57 26.86 -5.23
C GLU A 308 8.41 26.71 -6.22
N ASP A 309 8.34 27.55 -7.26
CA ASP A 309 7.32 27.49 -8.33
C ASP A 309 7.33 26.17 -9.12
N VAL A 310 8.44 25.41 -9.08
CA VAL A 310 8.55 24.09 -9.69
C VAL A 310 7.51 23.12 -9.12
N MET A 311 7.10 23.30 -7.86
CA MET A 311 6.11 22.46 -7.19
C MET A 311 4.79 22.52 -7.93
N GLU A 312 4.23 23.71 -8.15
CA GLU A 312 2.98 23.90 -8.89
C GLU A 312 3.12 23.50 -10.36
N ARG A 313 4.23 23.88 -11.01
CA ARG A 313 4.51 23.49 -12.40
C ARG A 313 4.52 21.98 -12.59
N SER A 314 5.01 21.22 -11.60
CA SER A 314 5.13 19.76 -11.68
C SER A 314 3.79 19.03 -11.77
N TRP A 315 2.69 19.65 -11.32
CA TRP A 315 1.32 19.11 -11.49
C TRP A 315 0.65 19.53 -12.79
N GLY A 316 1.23 20.52 -13.48
CA GLY A 316 0.77 21.01 -14.78
C GLY A 316 1.10 20.05 -15.93
N GLN A 317 0.94 20.55 -17.16
CA GLN A 317 1.19 19.76 -18.38
C GLN A 317 2.69 19.61 -18.71
N ALA A 318 3.52 20.53 -18.22
CA ALA A 318 4.96 20.51 -18.47
C ALA A 318 5.59 19.25 -17.87
N LYS A 319 6.59 18.71 -18.57
CA LYS A 319 7.48 17.70 -17.98
C LYS A 319 8.49 18.39 -17.07
N VAL A 320 8.74 17.77 -15.93
CA VAL A 320 9.75 18.19 -14.96
C VAL A 320 10.58 16.98 -14.64
N ASP A 321 11.90 17.10 -14.75
CA ASP A 321 12.82 16.04 -14.37
C ASP A 321 12.97 15.98 -12.84
N VAL A 322 11.99 15.33 -12.20
CA VAL A 322 11.93 15.27 -10.74
C VAL A 322 12.96 14.26 -10.20
N PRO A 323 13.91 14.70 -9.35
CA PRO A 323 14.93 13.83 -8.78
C PRO A 323 14.29 12.77 -7.87
N LYS A 324 14.83 11.56 -7.91
CA LYS A 324 14.30 10.41 -7.16
C LYS A 324 15.23 10.08 -5.99
N ALA A 325 14.81 10.42 -4.77
CA ALA A 325 15.55 10.11 -3.54
C ALA A 325 15.87 8.60 -3.42
N PRO A 326 16.88 8.19 -2.63
CA PRO A 326 17.19 6.78 -2.39
C PRO A 326 16.00 5.97 -1.84
N GLY A 327 16.07 4.64 -1.94
CA GLY A 327 15.05 3.75 -1.37
C GLY A 327 15.28 3.43 0.12
N LEU A 328 16.52 3.59 0.57
CA LEU A 328 17.01 3.14 1.89
C LEU A 328 16.17 3.69 3.05
N GLY A 329 15.90 4.99 3.05
CA GLY A 329 15.15 5.66 4.11
C GLY A 329 13.65 5.36 4.13
N LEU A 330 13.09 4.80 3.06
CA LEU A 330 11.65 4.63 2.91
C LEU A 330 11.16 3.38 3.65
N VAL A 331 10.15 3.56 4.51
CA VAL A 331 9.52 2.49 5.27
C VAL A 331 8.01 2.56 5.11
N LEU A 332 7.37 1.44 4.74
CA LEU A 332 5.92 1.31 4.86
C LEU A 332 5.56 1.12 6.34
N GLU A 333 5.01 2.15 6.97
CA GLU A 333 4.64 2.11 8.39
C GLU A 333 3.32 1.37 8.59
N ARG A 334 2.27 1.76 7.86
CA ARG A 334 0.91 1.24 8.12
C ARG A 334 0.07 1.13 6.86
N VAL A 335 -0.74 0.08 6.84
CA VAL A 335 -1.81 -0.14 5.86
C VAL A 335 -3.15 0.06 6.57
N HIS A 336 -4.03 0.86 5.98
CA HIS A 336 -5.31 1.24 6.59
C HIS A 336 -6.48 0.50 5.93
N PHE A 337 -7.40 -0.01 6.76
CA PHE A 337 -8.56 -0.83 6.35
C PHE A 337 -9.89 -0.27 6.91
N ASP A 338 -9.97 1.03 7.14
CA ASP A 338 -11.09 1.73 7.77
C ASP A 338 -12.45 1.35 7.14
N ARG A 339 -12.54 1.28 5.80
CA ARG A 339 -13.78 0.92 5.09
C ARG A 339 -14.12 -0.55 5.27
N TYR A 340 -13.12 -1.43 5.27
CA TYR A 340 -13.33 -2.85 5.54
C TYR A 340 -13.84 -3.05 6.98
N ASN A 341 -13.20 -2.40 7.96
CA ASN A 341 -13.58 -2.49 9.37
C ASN A 341 -14.99 -1.94 9.61
N LYS A 342 -15.37 -0.83 8.95
CA LYS A 342 -16.74 -0.31 9.01
C LYS A 342 -17.78 -1.28 8.45
N ARG A 343 -17.43 -2.07 7.42
CA ARG A 343 -18.36 -2.98 6.75
C ARG A 343 -18.50 -4.34 7.46
N PHE A 344 -17.39 -4.89 7.97
CA PHE A 344 -17.34 -6.26 8.48
C PHE A 344 -16.97 -6.35 9.97
N GLY A 345 -16.42 -5.30 10.57
CA GLY A 345 -15.92 -5.33 11.94
C GLY A 345 -16.98 -5.43 13.03
N GLY A 346 -18.27 -5.35 12.68
CA GLY A 346 -19.39 -5.43 13.62
C GLY A 346 -20.33 -6.62 13.35
N ASP A 347 -19.96 -7.56 12.47
CA ASP A 347 -20.84 -8.68 12.10
C ASP A 347 -20.79 -9.87 13.05
N GLY A 348 -19.90 -9.84 14.05
CA GLY A 348 -19.72 -10.91 15.04
C GLY A 348 -18.99 -12.16 14.52
N LEU A 349 -18.64 -12.21 13.23
CA LEU A 349 -17.90 -13.31 12.61
C LEU A 349 -16.48 -12.91 12.21
N HIS A 350 -16.26 -11.65 11.86
CA HIS A 350 -14.97 -11.16 11.37
C HIS A 350 -14.38 -10.13 12.33
N GLU A 351 -13.09 -10.31 12.61
CA GLU A 351 -12.33 -9.36 13.41
C GLU A 351 -11.99 -8.12 12.58
N ARG A 352 -11.90 -6.97 13.26
CA ARG A 352 -11.35 -5.74 12.67
C ARG A 352 -9.88 -5.97 12.32
N LEU A 353 -9.48 -5.51 11.14
CA LEU A 353 -8.09 -5.48 10.68
C LEU A 353 -7.38 -4.26 11.26
N GLU A 354 -7.26 -4.26 12.58
CA GLU A 354 -6.47 -3.36 13.40
C GLU A 354 -5.38 -4.17 14.11
N TRP A 355 -4.20 -3.59 14.27
CA TRP A 355 -3.01 -4.28 14.76
C TRP A 355 -2.48 -3.65 16.06
N GLU A 356 -3.39 -3.14 16.89
CA GLU A 356 -3.04 -2.40 18.11
C GLU A 356 -2.31 -3.28 19.12
N SER A 357 -2.62 -4.58 19.17
CA SER A 357 -1.91 -5.57 19.99
C SER A 357 -0.50 -5.86 19.50
N GLU A 358 -0.19 -5.58 18.23
CA GLU A 358 1.12 -5.84 17.63
C GLU A 358 2.00 -4.57 17.57
N GLU A 359 1.52 -3.40 18.03
CA GLU A 359 2.25 -2.13 17.89
C GLU A 359 3.61 -2.15 18.60
N GLU A 360 3.70 -2.78 19.78
CA GLU A 360 4.96 -2.98 20.50
C GLU A 360 5.94 -3.83 19.67
N ALA A 361 5.48 -4.96 19.13
CA ALA A 361 6.31 -5.83 18.28
C ALA A 361 6.74 -5.15 16.97
N ILE A 362 5.89 -4.29 16.38
CA ILE A 362 6.23 -3.47 15.22
C ILE A 362 7.36 -2.49 15.59
N GLN A 363 7.23 -1.80 16.73
CA GLN A 363 8.21 -0.83 17.17
C GLN A 363 9.55 -1.48 17.54
N ASP A 364 9.52 -2.62 18.23
CA ASP A 364 10.72 -3.41 18.54
C ASP A 364 11.43 -3.86 17.27
N PHE A 365 10.69 -4.34 16.27
CA PHE A 365 11.27 -4.73 14.99
C PHE A 365 11.93 -3.54 14.27
N LYS A 366 11.31 -2.36 14.32
CA LYS A 366 11.87 -1.14 13.71
C LYS A 366 13.19 -0.75 14.37
N GLU A 367 13.24 -0.70 15.70
CA GLU A 367 14.44 -0.34 16.46
C GLU A 367 15.53 -1.41 16.38
N ALA A 368 15.18 -2.68 16.22
CA ALA A 368 16.16 -3.77 16.12
C ALA A 368 16.72 -3.94 14.69
N HIS A 369 15.90 -3.76 13.65
CA HIS A 369 16.27 -4.17 12.29
C HIS A 369 16.21 -3.06 11.24
N ILE A 370 15.25 -2.15 11.30
CA ILE A 370 15.04 -1.16 10.22
C ILE A 370 15.93 0.07 10.46
N TYR A 371 15.74 0.78 11.58
CA TYR A 371 16.45 2.03 11.84
C TYR A 371 17.97 1.86 11.98
N PRO A 372 18.51 0.85 12.70
CA PRO A 372 19.95 0.64 12.74
C PRO A 372 20.54 0.39 11.35
N THR A 373 19.83 -0.37 10.50
CA THR A 373 20.30 -0.62 9.12
C THR A 373 20.35 0.66 8.30
N ILE A 374 19.34 1.53 8.42
CA ILE A 374 19.33 2.84 7.73
C ILE A 374 20.50 3.69 8.21
N VAL A 375 20.64 3.88 9.53
CA VAL A 375 21.68 4.72 10.13
C VAL A 375 23.07 4.21 9.75
N GLU A 376 23.31 2.92 9.87
CA GLU A 376 24.62 2.32 9.58
C GLU A 376 24.95 2.36 8.10
N THR A 377 23.97 2.13 7.22
CA THR A 377 24.17 2.22 5.78
C THR A 377 24.47 3.66 5.34
N GLU A 378 23.78 4.66 5.92
CA GLU A 378 24.12 6.06 5.65
C GLU A 378 25.54 6.40 6.15
N ARG A 379 25.93 5.89 7.32
CA ARG A 379 27.26 6.12 7.89
C ARG A 379 28.39 5.47 7.09
N GLN A 380 28.20 4.23 6.63
CA GLN A 380 29.24 3.46 5.94
C GLN A 380 29.30 3.74 4.44
N GLU A 381 28.14 3.85 3.78
CA GLU A 381 28.02 3.90 2.32
C GLU A 381 27.71 5.32 1.82
N GLY A 382 27.33 6.25 2.70
CA GLY A 382 27.03 7.63 2.32
C GLY A 382 25.92 7.74 1.28
N SER A 383 24.85 6.93 1.42
CA SER A 383 23.81 6.77 0.40
C SER A 383 23.14 8.09 0.01
N MET A 384 22.71 8.88 0.99
CA MET A 384 22.09 10.18 0.77
C MET A 384 23.07 11.20 0.18
N VAL A 385 24.31 11.24 0.69
CA VAL A 385 25.34 12.17 0.20
C VAL A 385 25.70 11.88 -1.26
N SER A 386 25.91 10.61 -1.60
CA SER A 386 26.20 10.15 -2.96
C SER A 386 25.08 10.51 -3.92
N TRP A 387 23.81 10.37 -3.48
CA TRP A 387 22.68 10.78 -4.29
C TRP A 387 22.58 12.31 -4.44
N MET A 388 22.82 13.08 -3.38
CA MET A 388 22.79 14.55 -3.45
C MET A 388 23.78 15.10 -4.48
N ALA A 389 24.94 14.46 -4.67
CA ALA A 389 25.92 14.84 -5.69
C ALA A 389 25.37 14.74 -7.13
N THR A 390 24.25 14.05 -7.34
CA THR A 390 23.59 13.94 -8.66
C THR A 390 22.56 15.04 -8.92
N LEU A 391 22.19 15.83 -7.91
CA LEU A 391 21.20 16.92 -8.05
C LEU A 391 21.54 17.96 -9.14
N PRO A 392 22.81 18.34 -9.37
CA PRO A 392 23.17 19.29 -10.43
C PRO A 392 22.86 18.81 -11.86
N ILE A 393 22.64 17.51 -12.07
CA ILE A 393 22.40 16.92 -13.40
C ILE A 393 20.95 17.18 -13.85
N HIS A 394 20.05 17.46 -12.91
CA HIS A 394 18.63 17.65 -13.19
C HIS A 394 18.34 19.04 -13.76
N ASP A 395 17.60 19.08 -14.86
CA ASP A 395 17.13 20.32 -15.47
C ASP A 395 15.68 20.61 -15.07
N PHE A 396 15.52 21.58 -14.17
CA PHE A 396 14.23 22.00 -13.64
C PHE A 396 13.51 23.04 -14.54
N GLU A 397 14.18 23.56 -15.57
CA GLU A 397 13.72 24.71 -16.38
C GLU A 397 13.59 24.41 -17.89
N ALA A 398 14.33 23.46 -18.48
CA ALA A 398 14.35 23.22 -19.94
C ALA A 398 12.96 23.10 -20.58
N THR A 399 12.04 22.43 -19.91
CA THR A 399 10.69 22.23 -20.47
C THR A 399 9.81 23.48 -20.34
N ALA A 400 10.10 24.36 -19.37
CA ALA A 400 9.43 25.65 -19.24
C ALA A 400 9.84 26.60 -20.37
N VAL A 401 11.13 26.55 -20.79
CA VAL A 401 11.65 27.31 -21.94
C VAL A 401 11.00 26.84 -23.24
N TYR A 402 10.99 25.52 -23.52
CA TYR A 402 10.35 24.97 -24.72
C TYR A 402 8.84 25.29 -24.83
N THR A 403 8.15 25.37 -23.69
CA THR A 403 6.72 25.74 -23.67
C THR A 403 6.50 27.24 -23.87
N ARG A 404 7.40 28.09 -23.37
CA ARG A 404 7.38 29.55 -23.60
C ARG A 404 7.70 29.88 -25.05
N ASP A 405 8.73 29.25 -25.63
CA ASP A 405 9.11 29.46 -27.03
C ASP A 405 7.99 29.03 -27.99
N ASN A 406 7.34 27.88 -27.73
CA ASN A 406 6.17 27.46 -28.51
C ASN A 406 4.95 28.38 -28.34
N LYS A 407 4.75 28.98 -27.16
CA LYS A 407 3.67 29.96 -26.94
C LYS A 407 3.97 31.30 -27.60
N ASN A 408 5.23 31.74 -27.60
CA ASN A 408 5.66 32.95 -28.27
C ASN A 408 5.60 32.77 -29.79
N GLN A 409 6.11 31.67 -30.35
CA GLN A 409 5.95 31.36 -31.77
C GLN A 409 4.48 31.27 -32.22
N LYS A 410 3.58 30.76 -31.38
CA LYS A 410 2.14 30.77 -31.67
C LYS A 410 1.50 32.15 -31.59
N ARG A 411 2.05 33.07 -30.79
CA ARG A 411 1.58 34.47 -30.72
C ARG A 411 2.13 35.28 -31.89
N ASP A 412 3.41 35.10 -32.22
CA ASP A 412 4.06 35.76 -33.36
C ASP A 412 3.42 35.32 -34.69
N ASN A 413 3.05 34.05 -34.83
CA ASN A 413 2.32 33.56 -36.01
C ASN A 413 0.83 34.00 -36.06
N ALA A 414 0.26 34.47 -34.94
CA ALA A 414 -1.10 35.01 -34.92
C ALA A 414 -1.14 36.51 -35.28
N ASP A 415 -0.01 37.22 -35.13
CA ASP A 415 0.11 38.66 -35.41
C ASP A 415 0.50 38.95 -36.87
N VAL A 416 1.02 37.97 -37.61
CA VAL A 416 1.42 38.11 -39.03
C VAL A 416 0.26 37.77 -40.00
N GLY A 417 -0.90 37.35 -39.48
CA GLY A 417 -2.01 36.83 -40.28
C GLY A 417 -3.12 37.82 -40.65
N ASN A 418 -2.96 39.13 -40.39
CA ASN A 418 -4.08 40.07 -40.52
C ASN A 418 -3.68 41.45 -41.08
N ASP A 419 -2.90 41.48 -42.16
CA ASP A 419 -2.74 42.66 -43.01
C ASP A 419 -2.51 42.24 -44.48
N SER A 420 -3.60 42.03 -45.22
CA SER A 420 -3.71 42.25 -46.68
C SER A 420 -5.15 41.97 -47.13
N ASP A 421 -5.98 43.01 -47.09
CA ASP A 421 -7.14 43.21 -47.97
C ASP A 421 -6.76 44.24 -49.04
#